data_AF-A0A379LYR6-F1
#
_entry.id   AF-A0A379LYR6-F1
#
_cell.length_a   1.000
_cell.length_b   1.000
_cell.length_c   1.000
_cell.angle_alpha   90.00
_cell.angle_beta   90.00
_cell.angle_gamma   90.00
#
_symmetry.space_group_name_H-M   'P 1'
#
loop_
_entity.id
_entity.type
_entity.pdbx_description
1 polymer ?
#
loop_
_entity_poly.entity_id
_entity_poly.type
_entity_poly.pdbx_seq_one_letter_code
_entity_poly.pdbx_strand_id
1 'polypeptide(L)'
;MRTPSARSRLATAAVLSMGTAAFLLGTSTAAAQPAPGVVGMSEQDAVEMLAANDVPYTIVNRSGSVGGDCTVTAQRDRGYRTVVEYEYDSDDNEFDRVERQVWRGVGLAVVCR
;
A
#
# COMPACT_ATOMS: atom_id res chain seq x y z
N MET A 1 23.90 -35.52 67.35
CA MET A 1 23.55 -36.31 66.15
C MET A 1 22.05 -36.56 66.17
N ARG A 2 21.33 -36.15 65.11
CA ARG A 2 19.85 -36.23 64.95
C ARG A 2 19.55 -36.94 63.62
N THR A 3 18.65 -37.92 63.63
CA THR A 3 17.79 -38.34 62.49
C THR A 3 16.51 -37.47 62.49
N PRO A 4 15.64 -37.38 61.43
CA PRO A 4 15.34 -38.36 60.38
C PRO A 4 15.05 -37.81 58.93
N SER A 5 14.91 -38.77 58.00
CA SER A 5 14.00 -38.89 56.85
C SER A 5 13.13 -37.69 56.40
N ALA A 6 13.11 -37.39 55.08
CA ALA A 6 11.88 -37.38 54.25
C ALA A 6 11.99 -36.66 52.88
N ARG A 7 11.37 -37.32 51.89
CA ARG A 7 10.53 -36.79 50.79
C ARG A 7 11.18 -36.29 49.48
N SER A 8 10.96 -37.14 48.47
CA SER A 8 10.74 -36.83 47.06
C SER A 8 10.07 -35.47 46.84
N ARG A 9 10.69 -34.65 45.97
CA ARG A 9 10.12 -33.42 45.40
C ARG A 9 9.91 -33.71 43.92
N LEU A 10 8.65 -33.93 43.53
CA LEU A 10 7.75 -32.95 42.92
C LEU A 10 7.89 -32.99 41.39
N ALA A 11 6.90 -33.66 40.78
CA ALA A 11 6.63 -33.67 39.37
C ALA A 11 6.29 -32.25 38.90
N THR A 12 7.05 -31.75 37.92
CA THR A 12 6.73 -30.53 37.20
C THR A 12 5.71 -30.89 36.13
N ALA A 13 4.43 -30.61 36.41
CA ALA A 13 3.35 -30.75 35.43
C ALA A 13 3.58 -29.80 34.26
N ALA A 14 3.55 -30.35 33.06
CA ALA A 14 3.70 -29.65 31.79
C ALA A 14 2.61 -28.58 31.62
N VAL A 15 3.03 -27.34 31.41
CA VAL A 15 2.14 -26.25 31.00
C VAL A 15 1.97 -26.34 29.49
N LEU A 16 0.82 -26.88 29.06
CA LEU A 16 0.34 -26.83 27.69
C LEU A 16 -0.02 -25.38 27.36
N SER A 17 0.92 -24.62 26.81
CA SER A 17 0.63 -23.35 26.13
C SER A 17 0.02 -23.66 24.77
N MET A 18 -1.31 -23.67 24.70
CA MET A 18 -2.05 -23.62 23.43
C MET A 18 -1.77 -22.26 22.78
N GLY A 19 -0.86 -22.24 21.81
CA GLY A 19 -0.65 -21.09 20.95
C GLY A 19 -1.84 -20.92 20.02
N THR A 20 -2.69 -19.94 20.31
CA THR A 20 -3.67 -19.41 19.37
C THR A 20 -2.92 -18.70 18.26
N ALA A 21 -2.63 -19.43 17.17
CA ALA A 21 -2.22 -18.83 15.91
C ALA A 21 -3.43 -18.07 15.32
N ALA A 22 -3.57 -16.80 15.68
CA ALA A 22 -4.46 -15.89 14.99
C ALA A 22 -3.86 -15.65 13.59
N PHE A 23 -4.37 -16.38 12.60
CA PHE A 23 -4.18 -16.03 11.18
C PHE A 23 -4.85 -14.68 10.96
N LEU A 24 -4.07 -13.60 11.09
CA LEU A 24 -4.43 -12.29 10.57
C LEU A 24 -4.45 -12.43 9.05
N LEU A 25 -5.59 -12.81 8.50
CA LEU A 25 -5.94 -12.59 7.11
C LEU A 25 -5.91 -11.08 6.90
N GLY A 26 -4.73 -10.59 6.52
CA GLY A 26 -4.49 -9.19 6.22
C GLY A 26 -5.39 -8.79 5.06
N THR A 27 -6.56 -8.25 5.37
CA THR A 27 -7.27 -7.40 4.43
C THR A 27 -6.44 -6.13 4.34
N SER A 28 -5.42 -6.17 3.48
CA SER A 28 -4.67 -5.00 3.08
C SER A 28 -5.64 -4.06 2.38
N THR A 29 -6.35 -3.24 3.15
CA THR A 29 -7.01 -2.06 2.62
C THR A 29 -5.87 -1.17 2.17
N ALA A 30 -5.53 -1.22 0.88
CA ALA A 30 -4.58 -0.30 0.29
C ALA A 30 -5.10 1.12 0.53
N ALA A 31 -4.54 1.80 1.53
CA ALA A 31 -4.91 3.16 1.86
C ALA A 31 -4.63 4.01 0.62
N ALA A 32 -5.61 4.73 0.09
CA ALA A 32 -5.37 5.70 -0.97
C ALA A 32 -4.25 6.64 -0.50
N GLN A 33 -3.14 6.70 -1.24
CA GLN A 33 -2.06 7.62 -0.89
C GLN A 33 -2.60 9.06 -1.03
N PRO A 34 -2.39 9.92 -0.02
CA PRO A 34 -2.94 11.27 -0.05
C PRO A 34 -2.29 12.07 -1.19
N ALA A 35 -3.09 12.39 -2.21
CA ALA A 35 -2.70 13.31 -3.28
C ALA A 35 -3.15 14.73 -2.93
N PRO A 36 -2.37 15.77 -3.29
CA PRO A 36 -2.84 17.16 -3.16
C PRO A 36 -4.05 17.39 -4.06
N GLY A 37 -5.01 18.17 -3.57
CA GLY A 37 -6.19 18.55 -4.34
C GLY A 37 -5.86 19.67 -5.33
N VAL A 38 -5.99 19.39 -6.63
CA VAL A 38 -5.66 20.34 -7.71
C VAL A 38 -6.89 20.81 -8.50
N VAL A 39 -8.10 20.43 -8.06
CA VAL A 39 -9.35 20.88 -8.70
C VAL A 39 -9.48 22.40 -8.59
N GLY A 40 -9.77 23.05 -9.71
CA GLY A 40 -9.86 24.50 -9.83
C GLY A 40 -8.56 25.19 -10.22
N MET A 41 -7.42 24.49 -10.21
CA MET A 41 -6.15 25.02 -10.68
C MET A 41 -6.08 25.03 -12.22
N SER A 42 -5.19 25.87 -12.75
CA SER A 42 -4.76 25.73 -14.14
C SER A 42 -4.11 24.35 -14.34
N GLU A 43 -4.13 23.83 -15.56
CA GLU A 43 -3.43 22.57 -15.86
C GLU A 43 -1.94 22.66 -15.50
N GLN A 44 -1.31 23.81 -15.76
CA GLN A 44 0.10 24.02 -15.49
C GLN A 44 0.40 23.98 -13.98
N ASP A 45 -0.32 24.74 -13.17
CA ASP A 45 -0.13 24.76 -11.72
C ASP A 45 -0.41 23.39 -11.09
N ALA A 46 -1.43 22.68 -11.61
CA ALA A 46 -1.76 21.33 -11.17
C ALA A 46 -0.61 20.34 -11.47
N VAL A 47 -0.02 20.42 -12.66
CA VAL A 47 1.13 19.59 -13.04
C VAL A 47 2.34 19.88 -12.16
N GLU A 48 2.64 21.15 -11.93
CA GLU A 48 3.75 21.57 -11.07
C GLU A 48 3.55 21.07 -9.62
N MET A 49 2.34 21.21 -9.08
CA MET A 49 2.02 20.74 -7.73
C MET A 49 2.12 19.21 -7.62
N LEU A 50 1.60 18.46 -8.59
CA LEU A 50 1.66 17.00 -8.57
C LEU A 50 3.11 16.50 -8.74
N ALA A 51 3.88 17.12 -9.63
CA ALA A 51 5.30 16.81 -9.81
C ALA A 51 6.12 17.11 -8.55
N ALA A 52 5.88 18.24 -7.88
CA ALA A 52 6.57 18.62 -6.65
C ALA A 52 6.29 17.64 -5.47
N ASN A 53 5.19 16.89 -5.53
CA ASN A 53 4.82 15.91 -4.51
C ASN A 53 5.08 14.46 -4.95
N ASP A 54 5.76 14.25 -6.08
CA ASP A 54 6.00 12.92 -6.68
C ASP A 54 4.70 12.10 -6.85
N VAL A 55 3.61 12.78 -7.23
CA VAL A 55 2.31 12.16 -7.41
C VAL A 55 2.14 11.80 -8.88
N PRO A 56 2.07 10.50 -9.24
CA PRO A 56 1.78 10.10 -10.60
C PRO A 56 0.42 10.63 -11.02
N TYR A 57 0.29 11.07 -12.27
CA TYR A 57 -0.99 11.56 -12.75
C TYR A 57 -1.24 11.21 -14.21
N THR A 58 -2.50 11.27 -14.62
CA THR A 58 -2.90 11.10 -16.02
C THR A 58 -4.13 11.94 -16.28
N ILE A 59 -4.13 12.71 -17.38
CA ILE A 59 -5.34 13.39 -17.86
C ILE A 59 -6.23 12.31 -18.48
N VAL A 60 -7.35 12.01 -17.82
CA VAL A 60 -8.31 10.97 -18.24
C VAL A 60 -9.44 11.52 -19.09
N ASN A 61 -9.63 12.84 -19.08
CA ASN A 61 -10.58 13.54 -19.92
C ASN A 61 -10.05 14.95 -20.22
N ARG A 62 -10.12 15.36 -21.49
CA ARG A 62 -9.88 16.74 -21.91
C ARG A 62 -11.03 17.17 -22.80
N SER A 63 -11.58 18.35 -22.54
CA SER A 63 -12.61 18.97 -23.39
C SER A 63 -12.26 20.42 -23.69
N GLY A 64 -12.78 20.94 -24.81
CA GLY A 64 -12.51 22.30 -25.29
C GLY A 64 -11.27 22.42 -26.19
N SER A 65 -10.82 23.65 -26.40
CA SER A 65 -9.72 23.99 -27.32
C SER A 65 -8.36 23.81 -26.64
N VAL A 66 -7.52 22.92 -27.17
CA VAL A 66 -6.23 22.53 -26.56
C VAL A 66 -5.20 23.67 -26.46
N GLY A 67 -5.40 24.78 -27.17
CA GLY A 67 -4.56 25.97 -27.09
C GLY A 67 -5.08 27.09 -26.18
N GLY A 68 -6.20 26.86 -25.50
CA GLY A 68 -6.82 27.82 -24.58
C GLY A 68 -6.40 27.63 -23.13
N ASP A 69 -6.98 28.43 -22.24
CA ASP A 69 -6.72 28.32 -20.80
C ASP A 69 -7.40 27.07 -20.25
N CYS A 70 -6.61 26.10 -19.79
CA CYS A 70 -7.08 24.81 -19.30
C CYS A 70 -7.17 24.79 -17.77
N THR A 71 -8.31 24.36 -17.23
CA THR A 71 -8.56 24.22 -15.78
C THR A 71 -8.90 22.78 -15.43
N VAL A 72 -8.35 22.28 -14.33
CA VAL A 72 -8.74 20.97 -13.77
C VAL A 72 -10.12 21.08 -13.14
N THR A 73 -11.08 20.30 -13.61
CA THR A 73 -12.46 20.32 -13.12
C THR A 73 -12.83 19.11 -12.29
N ALA A 74 -12.07 18.02 -12.40
CA ALA A 74 -12.22 16.87 -11.52
C ALA A 74 -10.89 16.16 -11.29
N GLN A 75 -10.77 15.56 -10.11
CA GLN A 75 -9.66 14.71 -9.71
C GLN A 75 -10.22 13.45 -9.06
N ARG A 76 -9.67 12.29 -9.41
CA ARG A 76 -10.03 11.00 -8.81
C ARG A 76 -8.81 10.14 -8.61
N ASP A 77 -8.80 9.33 -7.56
CA ASP A 77 -7.81 8.28 -7.39
C ASP A 77 -7.97 7.23 -8.52
N ARG A 78 -6.85 6.77 -9.08
CA ARG A 78 -6.81 5.69 -10.09
C ARG A 78 -6.61 4.32 -9.47
N GLY A 79 -6.47 4.27 -8.15
CA GLY A 79 -6.29 3.06 -7.37
C GLY A 79 -4.93 2.41 -7.62
N TYR A 80 -4.87 1.11 -7.38
CA TYR A 80 -3.65 0.33 -7.43
C TYR A 80 -3.67 -0.64 -8.61
N ARG A 81 -2.49 -1.04 -9.07
CA ARG A 81 -2.30 -2.15 -9.99
C ARG A 81 -1.42 -3.18 -9.31
N THR A 82 -1.82 -4.45 -9.37
CA THR A 82 -0.93 -5.56 -9.04
C THR A 82 0.14 -5.70 -10.12
N VAL A 83 1.39 -5.61 -9.72
CA VAL A 83 2.56 -5.97 -10.52
C VAL A 83 3.08 -7.30 -9.99
N VAL A 84 3.38 -8.22 -10.91
CA VAL A 84 3.96 -9.51 -10.57
C VAL A 84 5.43 -9.45 -10.93
N GLU A 85 6.29 -9.68 -9.96
CA GLU A 85 7.72 -9.81 -10.12
C GLU A 85 8.13 -11.25 -9.77
N TYR A 86 9.21 -11.72 -10.38
CA TYR A 86 9.80 -13.01 -10.03
C TYR A 86 11.16 -12.73 -9.39
N GLU A 87 11.29 -13.07 -8.13
CA GLU A 87 12.53 -12.94 -7.37
C GLU A 87 13.19 -14.30 -7.25
N TYR A 88 14.50 -14.38 -7.51
CA TYR A 88 15.22 -15.64 -7.39
C TYR A 88 15.65 -15.85 -5.94
N ASP A 89 15.20 -16.96 -5.35
CA ASP A 89 15.67 -17.41 -4.04
C ASP A 89 16.82 -18.40 -4.24
N SER A 90 18.01 -18.03 -3.76
CA SER A 90 19.21 -18.87 -3.88
C SER A 90 19.29 -19.99 -2.85
N ASP A 91 18.54 -19.90 -1.75
CA ASP A 91 18.50 -20.94 -0.72
C ASP A 91 17.72 -22.16 -1.23
N ASP A 92 16.60 -21.92 -1.90
CA ASP A 92 15.74 -22.96 -2.46
C ASP A 92 15.94 -23.19 -3.98
N ASN A 93 16.75 -22.36 -4.65
CA ASN A 93 17.02 -22.40 -6.09
C ASN A 93 15.76 -22.23 -6.97
N GLU A 94 14.76 -21.49 -6.49
CA GLU A 94 13.47 -21.28 -7.16
C GLU A 94 13.20 -19.81 -7.47
N PHE A 95 12.28 -19.55 -8.40
CA PHE A 95 11.78 -18.20 -8.67
C PHE A 95 10.44 -18.00 -7.97
N ASP A 96 10.45 -17.16 -6.94
CA ASP A 96 9.24 -16.81 -6.20
C ASP A 96 8.45 -15.73 -6.92
N ARG A 97 7.14 -15.98 -7.01
CA ARG A 97 6.20 -15.01 -7.56
C ARG A 97 5.80 -14.01 -6.48
N VAL A 98 6.30 -12.79 -6.60
CA VAL A 98 6.00 -11.69 -5.68
C VAL A 98 4.95 -10.77 -6.30
N GLU A 99 3.79 -10.64 -5.64
CA GLU A 99 2.76 -9.69 -6.03
C GLU A 99 2.90 -8.38 -5.24
N ARG A 100 3.05 -7.26 -5.94
CA ARG A 100 3.15 -5.92 -5.34
C ARG A 100 2.01 -5.03 -5.81
N GLN A 101 1.41 -4.29 -4.90
CA GLN A 101 0.43 -3.25 -5.22
C GLN A 101 1.14 -1.94 -5.49
N VAL A 102 1.04 -1.43 -6.73
CA VAL A 102 1.64 -0.14 -7.13
C VAL A 102 0.52 0.88 -7.33
N TRP A 103 0.58 1.99 -6.60
CA TRP A 103 -0.39 3.08 -6.74
C TRP A 103 -0.25 3.74 -8.10
N ARG A 104 -1.39 3.99 -8.75
CA ARG A 104 -1.44 4.54 -10.12
C ARG A 104 -1.60 6.05 -10.15
N GLY A 105 -1.60 6.68 -8.98
CA GLY A 105 -1.75 8.12 -8.83
C GLY A 105 -3.16 8.62 -9.15
N VAL A 106 -3.27 9.87 -9.61
CA VAL A 106 -4.55 10.56 -9.82
C VAL A 106 -4.94 10.72 -11.28
N GLY A 107 -6.24 10.67 -11.56
CA GLY A 107 -6.84 10.95 -12.85
C GLY A 107 -7.45 12.34 -12.86
N LEU A 108 -7.07 13.17 -13.83
CA LEU A 108 -7.55 14.55 -13.96
C LEU A 108 -8.53 14.68 -15.13
N ALA A 109 -9.62 15.41 -14.92
CA ALA A 109 -10.46 15.93 -15.99
C ALA A 109 -10.15 17.42 -16.19
N VAL A 110 -9.91 17.81 -17.43
CA VAL A 110 -9.50 19.18 -17.79
C VAL A 110 -10.49 19.76 -18.80
N VAL A 111 -10.84 21.03 -18.60
CA VAL A 111 -11.65 21.81 -19.54
C VAL A 111 -10.85 23.02 -19.97
N CYS A 112 -10.68 23.18 -21.28
CA CYS A 112 -9.97 24.31 -21.89
C CYS A 112 -10.98 25.26 -22.55
N ARG A 113 -10.72 26.57 -22.44
CA ARG A 113 -11.58 27.62 -23.02
C ARG A 113 -10.80 28.53 -23.94
#